data_AF-A0A317JE74-F1
#
_entry.id   AF-A0A317JE74-F1
#
_cell.length_a   1.000
_cell.length_b   1.000
_cell.length_c   1.000
_cell.angle_alpha   90.00
_cell.angle_beta   90.00
_cell.angle_gamma   90.00
#
_symmetry.space_group_name_H-M   'P 1'
#
loop_
_entity.id
_entity.type
_entity.pdbx_description
1 polymer ?
#
loop_
_entity_poly.entity_id
_entity_poly.type
_entity_poly.pdbx_seq_one_letter_code
_entity_poly.pdbx_strand_id
1 'polypeptide(L)' 'MLSNGLGRDADALEDALLRFSPEQLSRVRQFSADMHEPFMGVIRKECPNAEISVDRF' A
#
# COMPACT_ATOMS: atom_id res chain seq x y z
N MET A 1 -13.59 1.26 22.76
CA MET A 1 -12.58 0.67 21.86
C MET A 1 -13.04 0.96 20.44
N LEU A 2 -12.35 1.84 19.72
CA LEU A 2 -12.64 2.13 18.31
C LEU A 2 -12.08 0.98 17.49
N SER A 3 -12.93 -0.02 17.27
CA SER A 3 -12.67 -1.18 16.41
C SER A 3 -12.35 -0.70 14.99
N ASN A 4 -11.37 -1.35 14.36
CA ASN A 4 -10.96 -1.17 12.97
C ASN A 4 -12.13 -0.76 12.07
N GLY A 5 -12.08 0.47 11.55
CA GLY A 5 -13.02 0.95 10.56
C GLY A 5 -12.94 0.05 9.33
N LEU A 6 -14.08 -0.49 8.91
CA LEU A 6 -14.29 -1.14 7.61
C LEU A 6 -13.63 -0.30 6.51
N GLY A 7 -12.61 -0.82 5.84
CA GLY A 7 -11.89 -0.12 4.76
C GLY A 7 -10.39 0.10 4.98
N ARG A 8 -9.79 -0.44 6.04
CA ARG A 8 -8.33 -0.58 6.17
C ARG A 8 -7.90 -2.00 5.79
N ASP A 9 -8.30 -2.43 4.61
CA ASP A 9 -8.01 -3.76 4.09
C ASP A 9 -7.16 -3.63 2.83
N ALA A 10 -6.33 -4.64 2.55
CA ALA A 10 -5.42 -4.65 1.40
C ALA A 10 -6.14 -4.38 0.07
N ASP A 11 -7.40 -4.80 -0.05
CA ASP A 11 -8.24 -4.56 -1.21
C ASP A 11 -8.48 -3.06 -1.45
N ALA A 12 -8.72 -2.28 -0.39
CA ALA A 12 -8.92 -0.83 -0.53
C ALA A 12 -7.64 -0.11 -0.99
N LEU A 13 -6.47 -0.65 -0.63
CA LEU A 13 -5.19 -0.17 -1.12
C LEU A 13 -4.99 -0.54 -2.60
N GLU A 14 -5.34 -1.76 -3.00
CA GLU A 14 -5.28 -2.21 -4.40
C GLU A 14 -6.20 -1.34 -5.28
N ASP A 15 -7.44 -1.11 -4.87
CA ASP A 15 -8.40 -0.22 -5.56
C ASP A 15 -7.87 1.23 -5.68
N ALA A 16 -7.17 1.72 -4.66
CA ALA A 16 -6.56 3.05 -4.70
C ALA A 16 -5.38 3.10 -5.69
N LEU A 17 -4.55 2.05 -5.75
CA LEU A 17 -3.40 1.95 -6.63
C LEU A 17 -3.81 1.78 -8.10
N LEU A 18 -4.92 1.08 -8.37
CA LEU A 18 -5.51 0.93 -9.71
C LEU A 18 -5.95 2.25 -10.36
N ARG A 19 -6.09 3.33 -9.59
CA ARG A 19 -6.40 4.66 -10.13
C ARG A 19 -5.19 5.35 -10.77
N PHE A 20 -3.98 4.85 -10.53
CA PHE A 20 -2.74 5.38 -11.08
C PHE A 20 -2.31 4.57 -12.30
N SER A 21 -1.66 5.23 -13.26
CA SER A 21 -1.09 4.51 -14.40
C SER A 21 0.13 3.68 -13.96
N PRO A 22 0.45 2.57 -14.66
CA PRO A 22 1.62 1.75 -14.34
C PRO A 22 2.94 2.55 -14.31
N GLU A 23 3.05 3.59 -15.15
CA GLU A 23 4.20 4.48 -15.18
C GLU A 23 4.32 5.33 -13.91
N GLN A 24 3.20 5.74 -13.31
CA GLN A 24 3.18 6.46 -12.04
C GLN A 24 3.57 5.54 -10.89
N LEU A 25 3.03 4.33 -10.85
CA LEU A 25 3.37 3.32 -9.84
C LEU A 25 4.85 2.91 -9.92
N SER A 26 5.38 2.73 -11.14
CA SER A 26 6.80 2.43 -11.38
C SER A 26 7.75 3.57 -10.95
N ARG A 27 7.26 4.81 -10.81
CA ARG A 27 8.04 5.97 -10.36
C ARG A 27 8.07 6.11 -8.84
N VAL A 28 7.22 5.38 -8.12
CA VAL A 28 7.22 5.38 -6.67
C VAL A 28 8.50 4.71 -6.16
N ARG A 29 9.31 5.46 -5.43
CA ARG A 29 10.58 4.98 -4.83
C ARG A 29 10.46 4.63 -3.37
N GLN A 30 9.49 5.23 -2.67
CA GLN A 30 9.23 4.97 -1.26
C GLN A 30 7.72 4.89 -1.05
N PHE A 31 7.31 3.90 -0.28
CA PHE A 31 5.92 3.67 0.10
C PHE A 31 5.85 3.45 1.60
N SER A 32 5.16 4.34 2.31
CA SER A 32 4.95 4.18 3.75
C SER A 32 3.68 3.37 4.00
N ALA A 33 3.81 2.24 4.67
CA ALA A 33 2.69 1.36 4.99
C ALA A 33 2.70 0.97 6.47
N ASP A 34 1.49 0.76 7.01
CA ASP A 34 1.28 0.23 8.37
C ASP A 34 1.80 -1.22 8.46
N MET A 35 2.09 -1.71 9.67
CA MET A 35 2.63 -3.06 9.96
C MET A 35 1.71 -4.23 9.58
N HIS A 36 0.65 -3.99 8.82
CA HIS A 36 -0.27 -5.03 8.37
C HIS A 36 0.26 -5.68 7.09
N GLU A 37 0.75 -6.92 7.25
CA GLU A 37 1.37 -7.78 6.23
C GLU A 37 0.64 -7.81 4.86
N PRO A 38 -0.71 -7.82 4.81
CA PRO A 38 -1.46 -7.77 3.55
C PRO A 38 -1.18 -6.54 2.67
N PHE A 39 -0.89 -5.37 3.26
CA PHE A 39 -0.58 -4.18 2.46
C PHE A 39 0.77 -4.31 1.75
N MET A 40 1.76 -4.93 2.39
CA MET A 40 3.07 -5.14 1.77
C MET A 40 2.99 -6.01 0.52
N GLY A 41 2.12 -7.01 0.53
CA GLY A 41 1.89 -7.87 -0.64
C GLY A 41 1.37 -7.08 -1.83
N VAL A 42 0.36 -6.22 -1.61
CA VAL A 42 -0.21 -5.36 -2.64
C VAL A 42 0.81 -4.34 -3.15
N ILE A 43 1.53 -3.67 -2.25
CA ILE A 43 2.53 -2.66 -2.64
C ILE A 43 3.66 -3.29 -3.46
N ARG A 44 4.14 -4.48 -3.10
CA ARG A 44 5.17 -5.17 -3.88
C ARG A 44 4.69 -5.58 -5.27
N LYS A 45 3.41 -5.95 -5.39
CA LYS A 45 2.79 -6.35 -6.65
C LYS A 45 2.61 -5.16 -7.59
N GLU A 46 2.07 -4.06 -7.08
CA GLU A 46 1.71 -2.89 -7.88
C GLU A 46 2.86 -1.87 -8.04
N CYS A 47 3.74 -1.77 -7.04
CA CYS A 47 4.89 -0.85 -6.99
C CYS A 47 6.21 -1.61 -6.79
N PRO A 48 6.68 -2.38 -7.77
CA PRO A 48 7.87 -3.25 -7.62
C PRO A 48 9.18 -2.49 -7.36
N ASN A 49 9.23 -1.20 -7.70
CA ASN A 49 10.40 -0.34 -7.48
C ASN A 49 10.36 0.45 -6.16
N ALA A 50 9.27 0.34 -5.40
CA ALA A 50 9.10 1.11 -4.19
C ALA A 50 9.75 0.40 -2.99
N GLU A 51 10.54 1.14 -2.23
CA GLU A 51 11.02 0.71 -0.92
C GLU A 51 9.89 0.88 0.10
N ILE A 52 9.51 -0.21 0.76
CA ILE A 52 8.43 -0.20 1.75
C ILE A 52 9.00 0.22 3.09
N SER A 53 8.65 1.44 3.51
CA SER A 53 8.95 1.96 4.84
C SER A 53 7.79 1.63 5.77
N VAL A 54 8.06 0.85 6.81
CA VAL A 54 7.05 0.51 7.81
C VAL A 54 6.99 1.65 8.82
N ASP A 55 5.86 2.34 8.87
CA ASP A 55 5.65 3.39 9.86
C ASP A 55 5.39 2.74 11.22
N ARG A 56 6.32 2.92 12.17
CA ARG A 56 6.27 2.38 13.53
C ARG A 56 5.95 3.54 14.47
N PHE A 57 4.72 4.05 14.42
CA PHE A 57 4.19 5.00 15.41
C PHE A 57 3.47 4.27 16.54
#